data_AF-A0A969NJE4-F1
#
_entry.id   AF-A0A969NJE4-F1
#
_cell.length_a   1.000
_cell.length_b   1.000
_cell.length_c   1.000
_cell.angle_alpha   90.00
_cell.angle_beta   90.00
_cell.angle_gamma   90.00
#
_symmetry.space_group_name_H-M   'P 1'
#
loop_
_entity.id
_entity.type
_entity.pdbx_description
1 polymer ?
#
loop_
_entity_poly.entity_id
_entity_poly.type
_entity_poly.pdbx_seq_one_letter_code
_entity_poly.pdbx_strand_id
1 'polypeptide(L)'
;MGTNVEGESPEFDQSLLGETSYRAIIDLGLLDVDNEHIFPIDEVIKFAGASSDMIVVDLGENKNNYKVGDLIEFRMDYMGTLRIINSRYVEKKCTNKV
;
A
#
# COMPACT_ATOMS: atom_id res chain seq x y z
N MET A 1 -15.78 -1.59 17.97
CA MET A 1 -15.33 -1.96 16.63
C MET A 1 -14.49 -3.24 16.76
N GLY A 2 -14.37 -4.03 15.70
CA GLY A 2 -13.51 -5.22 15.69
C GLY A 2 -12.04 -4.86 15.49
N THR A 3 -11.18 -5.86 15.56
CA THR A 3 -9.72 -5.75 15.37
C THR A 3 -9.34 -6.18 13.94
N ASN A 4 -8.40 -5.49 13.30
CA ASN A 4 -7.87 -5.87 11.98
C ASN A 4 -6.92 -7.09 12.08
N VAL A 5 -6.37 -7.53 10.95
CA VAL A 5 -5.47 -8.71 10.89
C VAL A 5 -4.13 -8.48 11.61
N GLU A 6 -3.77 -7.22 11.83
CA GLU A 6 -2.54 -6.79 12.52
C GLU A 6 -2.74 -6.68 14.04
N GLY A 7 -3.98 -6.84 14.53
CA GLY A 7 -4.28 -6.69 15.95
C GLY A 7 -4.68 -5.28 16.37
N GLU A 8 -4.83 -4.36 15.42
CA GLU A 8 -5.18 -2.96 15.66
C GLU A 8 -6.70 -2.75 15.65
N SER A 9 -7.17 -1.81 16.46
CA SER A 9 -8.56 -1.38 16.48
C SER A 9 -8.63 0.06 15.95
N PRO A 10 -8.74 0.27 14.63
CA PRO A 10 -8.73 1.61 14.06
C PRO A 10 -9.93 2.42 14.57
N GLU A 11 -9.66 3.65 15.01
CA GLU A 11 -10.69 4.60 15.39
C GLU A 11 -11.15 5.41 14.17
N PHE A 12 -12.45 5.69 14.10
CA PHE A 12 -12.99 6.51 13.03
C PHE A 12 -12.78 7.99 13.36
N ASP A 13 -12.06 8.71 12.50
CA ASP A 13 -11.90 10.15 12.61
C ASP A 13 -13.23 10.84 12.29
N GLN A 14 -13.89 11.37 13.33
CA GLN A 14 -15.18 12.06 13.20
C GLN A 14 -15.09 13.31 12.32
N SER A 15 -13.91 13.90 12.14
CA SER A 15 -13.74 15.07 11.27
C SER A 15 -13.93 14.75 9.78
N LEU A 16 -13.85 13.46 9.39
CA LEU A 16 -14.00 12.99 8.01
C LEU A 16 -15.44 12.54 7.70
N LEU A 17 -16.39 12.73 8.62
CA LEU A 17 -17.80 12.37 8.38
C LEU A 17 -18.39 13.16 7.22
N GLY A 18 -18.84 12.44 6.18
CA GLY A 18 -19.43 13.03 4.97
C GLY A 18 -18.43 13.29 3.85
N GLU A 19 -17.13 13.13 4.12
CA GLU A 19 -16.08 13.21 3.10
C GLU A 19 -16.00 11.91 2.29
N THR A 20 -15.51 12.04 1.06
CA THR A 20 -15.29 10.91 0.15
C THR A 20 -13.86 10.89 -0.35
N SER A 21 -13.32 9.70 -0.58
CA SER A 21 -11.99 9.51 -1.15
C SER A 21 -11.96 8.33 -2.10
N TYR A 22 -11.07 8.39 -3.09
CA TYR A 22 -10.76 7.25 -3.95
C TYR A 22 -9.77 6.33 -3.24
N ARG A 23 -10.07 5.03 -3.24
CA ARG A 23 -9.17 4.00 -2.70
C ARG A 23 -8.79 2.99 -3.77
N ALA A 24 -7.54 2.55 -3.73
CA ALA A 24 -7.05 1.48 -4.58
C ALA A 24 -6.65 0.27 -3.74
N ILE A 25 -6.80 -0.91 -4.33
CA ILE A 25 -6.29 -2.17 -3.81
C ILE A 25 -5.08 -2.54 -4.67
N ILE A 26 -3.98 -2.84 -4.00
CA ILE A 26 -2.71 -3.20 -4.63
C ILE A 26 -2.48 -4.70 -4.39
N ASP A 27 -1.98 -5.38 -5.43
CA ASP A 27 -1.59 -6.80 -5.41
C ASP A 27 -0.25 -6.99 -4.68
N LEU A 28 -0.27 -6.66 -3.39
CA LEU A 28 0.85 -6.74 -2.46
C LEU A 28 0.26 -6.81 -1.05
N GLY A 29 0.64 -7.79 -0.23
CA GLY A 29 0.10 -7.95 1.12
C GLY A 29 1.15 -8.06 2.23
N LEU A 30 0.68 -8.20 3.48
CA LEU A 30 1.53 -8.32 4.67
C LEU A 30 2.47 -9.54 4.64
N LEU A 31 2.11 -10.59 3.89
CA LEU A 31 2.97 -11.76 3.68
C LEU A 31 4.16 -11.44 2.77
N ASP A 32 4.06 -10.42 1.92
CA ASP A 32 5.12 -10.00 1.01
C ASP A 32 6.04 -8.96 1.66
N VAL A 33 5.45 -7.93 2.25
CA VAL A 33 6.17 -6.82 2.88
C VAL A 33 5.30 -6.12 3.91
N ASP A 34 5.95 -5.64 4.96
CA ASP A 34 5.29 -4.82 5.99
C ASP A 34 5.11 -3.38 5.46
N ASN A 35 3.97 -2.75 5.75
CA ASN A 35 3.68 -1.40 5.30
C ASN A 35 4.64 -0.35 5.91
N GLU A 36 5.26 -0.65 7.06
CA GLU A 36 6.27 0.21 7.69
C GLU A 36 7.57 0.33 6.86
N HIS A 37 7.79 -0.59 5.93
CA HIS A 37 9.03 -0.69 5.15
C HIS A 37 8.89 -0.28 3.68
N ILE A 38 7.69 0.14 3.26
CA ILE A 38 7.39 0.61 1.91
C ILE A 38 6.78 2.01 1.97
N PHE A 39 7.21 2.90 1.08
CA PHE A 39 6.85 4.31 1.11
C PHE A 39 6.42 4.73 -0.30
N PRO A 40 5.16 5.15 -0.52
CA PRO A 40 4.72 5.65 -1.82
C PRO A 40 5.62 6.78 -2.31
N ILE A 41 5.99 6.75 -3.59
CA ILE A 41 6.69 7.88 -4.23
C ILE A 41 5.77 9.10 -4.32
N ASP A 42 4.50 8.87 -4.64
CA ASP A 42 3.47 9.91 -4.64
C ASP A 42 3.02 10.17 -3.19
N GLU A 43 3.46 11.30 -2.64
CA GLU A 43 3.20 11.70 -1.24
C GLU A 43 1.71 11.96 -0.94
N VAL A 44 0.85 12.06 -1.97
CA VAL A 44 -0.61 12.15 -1.79
C VAL A 44 -1.18 10.79 -1.35
N ILE A 45 -0.54 9.69 -1.76
CA ILE A 45 -1.00 8.33 -1.46
C ILE A 45 -0.69 8.00 0.00
N LYS A 46 -1.71 7.51 0.71
CA LYS A 46 -1.58 7.08 2.11
C LYS A 46 -2.03 5.64 2.27
N PHE A 47 -1.40 4.89 3.16
CA PHE A 47 -1.91 3.58 3.55
C PHE A 47 -3.23 3.72 4.31
N ALA A 48 -4.22 2.90 3.95
CA ALA A 48 -5.53 2.88 4.58
C ALA A 48 -5.81 1.56 5.33
N GLY A 49 -5.08 0.49 5.00
CA GLY A 49 -5.13 -0.80 5.67
C GLY A 49 -4.49 -1.91 4.83
N ALA A 50 -4.34 -3.09 5.41
CA ALA A 50 -3.74 -4.24 4.73
C ALA A 50 -4.41 -5.57 5.12
N SER A 51 -4.16 -6.58 4.30
CA SER A 51 -4.52 -7.99 4.45
C SER A 51 -3.28 -8.84 4.20
N SER A 52 -3.39 -10.16 4.34
CA SER A 52 -2.32 -11.10 3.99
C SER A 52 -1.81 -10.95 2.55
N ASP A 53 -2.69 -10.58 1.62
CA ASP A 53 -2.53 -10.66 0.17
C ASP A 53 -2.79 -9.34 -0.57
N MET A 54 -3.24 -8.29 0.14
CA MET A 54 -3.53 -7.00 -0.46
C MET A 54 -3.27 -5.84 0.49
N ILE A 55 -2.99 -4.68 -0.08
CA ILE A 55 -2.85 -3.41 0.61
C ILE A 55 -3.87 -2.44 0.03
N VAL A 56 -4.56 -1.72 0.91
CA VAL A 56 -5.47 -0.65 0.56
C VAL A 56 -4.76 0.67 0.74
N VAL A 57 -4.74 1.49 -0.31
CA VAL A 57 -4.23 2.85 -0.27
C VAL A 57 -5.35 3.86 -0.54
N ASP A 58 -5.26 5.01 0.11
CA ASP A 58 -6.09 6.18 -0.11
C ASP A 58 -5.37 7.09 -1.12
N LEU A 59 -6.07 7.41 -2.22
CA LEU A 59 -5.59 8.25 -3.33
C LEU A 59 -6.10 9.70 -3.21
N GLY A 60 -6.83 10.03 -2.15
CA GLY A 60 -7.52 11.31 -1.99
C GLY A 60 -8.49 11.59 -3.14
N GLU A 61 -8.33 12.74 -3.79
CA GLU A 61 -9.11 13.16 -4.97
C GLU A 61 -8.69 12.45 -6.27
N ASN A 62 -7.68 11.56 -6.23
CA ASN A 62 -7.12 10.87 -7.40
C ASN A 62 -6.71 11.83 -8.55
N LYS A 63 -5.97 12.90 -8.23
CA LYS A 63 -5.53 13.92 -9.21
C LYS A 63 -4.70 13.36 -10.37
N ASN A 64 -3.97 12.28 -10.11
CA ASN A 64 -3.16 11.56 -11.11
C ASN A 64 -3.97 10.57 -11.95
N ASN A 65 -5.29 10.45 -11.70
CA ASN A 65 -6.23 9.61 -12.44
C ASN A 65 -5.78 8.14 -12.55
N TYR A 66 -5.30 7.58 -11.44
CA TYR A 66 -5.00 6.16 -11.33
C TYR A 66 -6.24 5.33 -11.66
N LYS A 67 -6.04 4.27 -12.43
CA LYS A 67 -7.07 3.27 -12.76
C LYS A 67 -6.53 1.85 -12.59
N VAL A 68 -7.43 0.88 -12.63
CA VAL A 68 -7.07 -0.54 -12.58
C VAL A 68 -6.07 -0.88 -13.69
N GLY A 69 -4.97 -1.53 -13.31
CA GLY A 69 -3.87 -1.89 -14.20
C GLY A 69 -2.71 -0.89 -14.23
N ASP A 70 -2.89 0.31 -13.65
CA ASP A 70 -1.77 1.23 -13.42
C ASP A 70 -0.85 0.71 -12.30
N LEU A 71 0.40 1.15 -12.31
CA LEU A 71 1.40 0.81 -11.30
C LEU A 71 1.56 1.97 -10.31
N ILE A 72 1.72 1.62 -9.02
CA ILE A 72 2.09 2.56 -7.97
C ILE A 72 3.53 2.25 -7.56
N GLU A 73 4.38 3.27 -7.57
CA GLU A 73 5.79 3.14 -7.24
C GLU A 73 6.03 3.37 -5.75
N PHE A 74 6.83 2.50 -5.14
CA PHE A 74 7.22 2.58 -3.74
C PHE A 74 8.75 2.64 -3.64
N ARG A 75 9.24 3.48 -2.74
CA ARG A 75 10.57 3.30 -2.13
C ARG A 75 10.47 2.25 -1.05
N MET A 76 11.57 1.55 -0.82
CA MET A 76 11.68 0.57 0.25
C MET A 76 12.95 0.84 1.02
N ASP A 77 12.91 0.57 2.32
CA ASP A 77 14.12 0.47 3.11
C ASP A 77 14.80 -0.90 2.91
N TYR A 78 15.86 -1.17 3.67
CA TYR A 78 16.56 -2.44 3.60
C TYR A 78 15.67 -3.63 3.97
N MET A 79 14.82 -3.52 5.00
CA MET A 79 13.96 -4.61 5.45
C MET A 79 12.86 -4.90 4.43
N GLY A 80 12.26 -3.85 3.86
CA GLY A 80 11.28 -3.98 2.78
C GLY A 80 11.88 -4.67 1.57
N THR A 81 13.06 -4.21 1.15
CA THR A 81 13.79 -4.80 0.02
C THR A 81 14.14 -6.27 0.27
N LEU A 82 14.67 -6.59 1.46
CA LEU A 82 15.06 -7.95 1.84
C LEU A 82 13.85 -8.90 1.81
N ARG A 83 12.70 -8.47 2.37
CA ARG A 83 11.46 -9.25 2.36
C ARG A 83 10.95 -9.48 0.93
N ILE A 84 10.83 -8.43 0.13
CA ILE A 84 10.35 -8.53 -1.25
C ILE A 84 11.22 -9.46 -2.09
N ILE A 85 12.55 -9.34 -1.99
CA ILE A 85 13.49 -10.20 -2.72
C ILE A 85 13.29 -11.68 -2.33
N ASN A 86 12.99 -11.97 -1.06
CA ASN A 86 12.77 -13.33 -0.58
C ASN A 86 11.33 -13.86 -0.75
N SER A 87 10.34 -13.00 -1.01
CA SER A 87 8.96 -13.46 -1.28
C SER A 87 8.94 -14.34 -2.54
N ARG A 88 8.19 -15.44 -2.52
CA ARG A 88 7.96 -16.26 -3.73
C ARG A 88 6.79 -15.77 -4.57
N TYR A 89 5.99 -14.86 -4.03
CA TYR A 89 4.74 -14.39 -4.62
C TYR A 89 4.92 -13.10 -5.42
N VAL A 90 6.01 -12.36 -5.20
CA VAL A 90 6.34 -11.15 -5.96
C VAL A 90 7.28 -11.48 -7.12
N GLU A 91 6.95 -11.05 -8.34
CA GLU A 91 7.84 -11.16 -9.50
C GLU A 91 9.01 -10.17 -9.41
N LYS A 92 10.23 -10.61 -9.77
CA LYS A 92 11.43 -9.75 -9.78
C LYS A 92 11.84 -9.46 -11.22
N LYS A 93 11.81 -8.19 -11.60
CA LYS A 93 12.32 -7.70 -12.88
C LYS A 93 13.45 -6.71 -12.64
N CYS A 94 14.66 -7.07 -13.08
CA CYS A 94 15.81 -6.17 -13.05
C CYS A 94 15.93 -5.47 -14.41
N THR A 95 15.98 -4.15 -14.42
CA THR A 95 16.31 -3.36 -15.61
C THR A 95 17.69 -2.74 -15.43
N ASN A 96 18.54 -2.87 -16.44
CA ASN A 96 19.79 -2.12 -16.46
C ASN A 96 19.45 -0.69 -16.88
N LYS A 97 19.83 0.30 -16.07
CA LYS A 97 19.87 1.68 -16.56
C LYS A 97 21.02 1.77 -17.57
N VAL A 98 20.67 2.01 -18.83
CA VAL A 98 21.62 2.39 -19.89
C VAL A 98 22.04 3.83 -19.67
#